data_AF-A0A419HNJ3-F1
#
_entry.id   AF-A0A419HNJ3-F1
#
_cell.length_a   1.000
_cell.length_b   1.000
_cell.length_c   1.000
_cell.angle_alpha   90.00
_cell.angle_beta   90.00
_cell.angle_gamma   90.00
#
_symmetry.space_group_name_H-M   'P 1'
#
loop_
_entity.id
_entity.type
_entity.pdbx_description
1 polymer ?
#
loop_
_entity_poly.entity_id
_entity_poly.type
_entity_poly.pdbx_seq_one_letter_code
_entity_poly.pdbx_strand_id
1 'polypeptide(L)'
;MANRFKGLGGKTLGLFKNIGKKLRGGKRPNRGGPSQVTRQPSWDQQAANQRLLDGVRARADQASAIRPNKARPAISEGIIIRGQQNPIVDLSHRGDPPPLHPHVQGLLDGIPETQRSLGHGKCGMPKVLSTALDGGHNPHGATATAMSIKNDPAKPGHGNHAPPCASCSVLSSHYGLNWIPEGTHTNV
;
A
#
# COMPACT_ATOMS: atom_id res chain seq x y z
N MET A 1 56.83 9.71 33.03
CA MET A 1 57.11 8.96 34.27
C MET A 1 56.82 7.49 34.01
N ALA A 2 57.84 6.65 34.15
CA ALA A 2 57.78 5.20 33.98
C ALA A 2 57.50 4.52 35.33
N ASN A 3 56.74 3.43 35.32
CA ASN A 3 56.92 2.19 36.10
C ASN A 3 55.69 1.30 35.85
N ARG A 4 55.73 0.12 35.20
CA ARG A 4 56.47 -1.12 35.48
C ARG A 4 56.33 -1.57 36.94
N PHE A 5 55.53 -2.61 37.19
CA PHE A 5 55.93 -3.72 38.07
C PHE A 5 55.39 -5.06 37.57
N LYS A 6 56.32 -6.01 37.50
CA LYS A 6 56.18 -7.42 37.14
C LYS A 6 55.99 -8.25 38.41
N GLY A 7 55.43 -9.46 38.27
CA GLY A 7 55.69 -10.61 39.16
C GLY A 7 54.68 -11.74 38.88
N LEU A 8 55.01 -12.82 38.16
CA LEU A 8 55.89 -13.97 38.42
C LEU A 8 55.40 -14.93 39.51
N GLY A 9 55.18 -16.19 39.09
CA GLY A 9 55.05 -17.39 39.93
C GLY A 9 53.99 -18.32 39.32
N GLY A 10 54.24 -19.54 38.85
CA GLY A 10 55.40 -20.42 38.98
C GLY A 10 54.89 -21.86 39.11
N LYS A 11 55.09 -22.64 38.04
CA LYS A 11 55.32 -24.11 37.99
C LYS A 11 54.34 -25.06 38.71
N THR A 12 53.81 -26.02 37.96
CA THR A 12 53.91 -27.46 38.33
C THR A 12 53.84 -28.35 37.08
N LEU A 13 54.83 -29.24 36.98
CA LEU A 13 54.83 -30.43 36.12
C LEU A 13 53.69 -31.36 36.55
N GLY A 14 53.01 -31.94 35.57
CA GLY A 14 52.00 -32.98 35.77
C GLY A 14 51.97 -33.94 34.59
N LEU A 15 52.90 -34.90 34.61
CA LEU A 15 52.95 -36.06 33.76
C LEU A 15 51.73 -36.96 34.05
N PHE A 16 50.76 -37.03 33.14
CA PHE A 16 49.77 -38.09 33.14
C PHE A 16 49.57 -38.63 31.72
N LYS A 17 50.30 -39.71 31.43
CA LYS A 17 49.82 -40.78 30.55
C LYS A 17 48.44 -41.18 31.06
N ASN A 18 47.43 -41.25 30.20
CA ASN A 18 46.40 -42.29 30.31
C ASN A 18 45.53 -42.43 29.06
N ILE A 19 45.62 -43.64 28.49
CA ILE A 19 44.52 -44.54 28.17
C ILE A 19 43.57 -44.08 27.05
N GLY A 20 43.72 -44.77 25.91
CA GLY A 20 42.70 -44.82 24.88
C GLY A 20 41.36 -45.28 25.45
N LYS A 21 40.39 -44.37 25.50
CA LYS A 21 38.97 -44.71 25.60
C LYS A 21 38.33 -44.59 24.23
N LYS A 22 38.05 -45.77 23.67
CA LYS A 22 37.05 -46.03 22.63
C LYS A 22 35.83 -45.13 22.84
N LEU A 23 35.67 -44.11 21.99
CA LEU A 23 34.47 -43.26 21.97
C LEU A 23 33.29 -44.14 21.52
N ARG A 24 32.60 -44.74 22.49
CA ARG A 24 31.31 -45.38 22.25
C ARG A 24 30.28 -44.30 21.93
N GLY A 25 29.49 -44.56 20.89
CA GLY A 25 28.61 -43.60 20.23
C GLY A 25 27.79 -42.73 21.17
N GLY A 26 28.00 -41.42 21.06
CA GLY A 26 27.03 -40.44 21.53
C GLY A 26 25.80 -40.50 20.62
N LYS A 27 24.62 -40.78 21.19
CA LYS A 27 23.35 -40.50 20.51
C LYS A 27 23.38 -39.02 20.13
N ARG A 28 23.25 -38.73 18.83
CA ARG A 28 23.08 -37.36 18.34
C ARG A 28 21.89 -36.75 19.09
N PRO A 29 22.02 -35.57 19.71
CA PRO A 29 20.86 -34.89 20.27
C PRO A 29 19.86 -34.67 19.13
N ASN A 30 18.59 -34.98 19.42
CA ASN A 30 17.50 -34.90 18.46
C ASN A 30 17.47 -33.48 17.88
N ARG A 31 17.75 -33.32 16.57
CA ARG A 31 17.47 -32.06 15.89
C ARG A 31 15.98 -31.89 15.96
N GLY A 32 15.52 -30.95 16.79
CA GLY A 32 14.12 -30.57 16.88
C GLY A 32 13.53 -30.50 15.47
N GLY A 33 12.39 -31.17 15.30
CA GLY A 33 11.63 -31.16 14.06
C GLY A 33 11.39 -29.73 13.57
N PRO A 34 11.04 -29.56 12.29
CA PRO A 34 10.91 -28.24 11.69
C PRO A 34 10.06 -27.35 12.60
N SER A 35 10.70 -26.30 13.11
CA SER A 35 10.01 -25.18 13.74
C SER A 35 8.86 -24.82 12.81
N GLN A 36 7.64 -24.94 13.33
CA GLN A 36 6.44 -24.50 12.64
C GLN A 36 6.52 -22.98 12.50
N VAL A 37 7.31 -22.51 11.53
CA VAL A 37 7.23 -21.15 11.03
C VAL A 37 5.81 -21.03 10.49
N THR A 38 4.92 -20.42 11.28
CA THR A 38 3.58 -20.08 10.82
C THR A 38 3.78 -19.15 9.63
N ARG A 39 3.65 -19.69 8.42
CA ARG A 39 3.70 -18.92 7.20
C ARG A 39 2.54 -17.93 7.29
N GLN A 40 2.82 -16.64 7.46
CA GLN A 40 1.79 -15.63 7.36
C GLN A 40 1.05 -15.85 6.02
N PRO A 41 -0.29 -15.74 5.97
CA PRO A 41 -1.02 -15.96 4.74
C PRO A 41 -0.44 -15.05 3.67
N SER A 42 -0.13 -15.62 2.51
CA SER A 42 0.28 -14.84 1.34
C SER A 42 -0.79 -13.81 1.04
N TRP A 43 -0.35 -12.61 0.65
CA TRP A 43 -1.22 -11.54 0.19
C TRP A 43 -2.27 -12.03 -0.81
N ASP A 44 -3.55 -12.01 -0.41
CA ASP A 44 -4.68 -12.34 -1.28
C ASP A 44 -5.07 -11.10 -2.09
N GLN A 45 -4.59 -11.07 -3.34
CA GLN A 45 -4.84 -9.97 -4.27
C GLN A 45 -6.32 -9.88 -4.66
N GLN A 46 -7.04 -11.01 -4.77
CA GLN A 46 -8.45 -10.99 -5.17
C GLN A 46 -9.30 -10.39 -4.06
N ALA A 47 -9.11 -10.83 -2.82
CA ALA A 47 -9.80 -10.25 -1.68
C ALA A 47 -9.46 -8.76 -1.50
N ALA A 48 -8.21 -8.36 -1.75
CA ALA A 48 -7.79 -6.95 -1.73
C ALA A 48 -8.49 -6.12 -2.82
N ASN A 49 -8.57 -6.63 -4.04
CA ASN A 49 -9.28 -5.99 -5.14
C ASN A 49 -10.77 -5.83 -4.83
N GLN A 50 -11.39 -6.87 -4.24
CA GLN A 50 -12.80 -6.82 -3.87
C GLN A 50 -13.06 -5.74 -2.81
N ARG A 51 -12.25 -5.67 -1.76
CA ARG A 51 -12.35 -4.59 -0.75
C ARG A 51 -12.23 -3.21 -1.36
N LEU A 52 -11.33 -3.03 -2.32
CA LEU A 52 -11.18 -1.77 -3.05
C LEU A 52 -12.44 -1.43 -3.87
N LEU A 53 -12.96 -2.39 -4.66
CA LEU A 53 -14.17 -2.20 -5.46
C LEU A 53 -15.37 -1.86 -4.58
N ASP A 54 -15.57 -2.59 -3.48
CA ASP A 54 -16.64 -2.36 -2.52
C ASP A 54 -16.54 -0.98 -1.88
N GLY A 55 -15.33 -0.58 -1.46
CA GLY A 55 -15.09 0.74 -0.86
C GLY A 55 -15.40 1.89 -1.82
N VAL A 56 -14.92 1.80 -3.07
CA VAL A 56 -15.16 2.82 -4.09
C VAL A 56 -16.64 2.89 -4.46
N ARG A 57 -17.32 1.74 -4.58
CA ARG A 57 -18.75 1.66 -4.86
C ARG A 57 -19.58 2.25 -3.72
N ALA A 58 -19.35 1.81 -2.49
CA ALA A 58 -20.07 2.31 -1.32
C ALA A 58 -19.93 3.82 -1.17
N ARG A 59 -18.73 4.37 -1.43
CA ARG A 59 -18.50 5.81 -1.38
C ARG A 59 -19.22 6.55 -2.52
N ALA A 60 -19.32 5.97 -3.71
CA ALA A 60 -20.11 6.50 -4.81
C ALA A 60 -21.62 6.52 -4.49
N ASP A 61 -22.14 5.43 -3.94
CA ASP A 61 -23.54 5.30 -3.54
C ASP A 61 -23.91 6.36 -2.49
N GLN A 62 -23.08 6.52 -1.43
CA GLN A 62 -23.26 7.56 -0.42
C GLN A 62 -23.28 8.97 -1.03
N ALA A 63 -22.35 9.25 -1.94
CA ALA A 63 -22.28 10.56 -2.61
C ALA A 63 -23.48 10.84 -3.51
N SER A 64 -24.21 9.81 -3.96
CA SER A 64 -25.43 9.96 -4.76
C SER A 64 -26.59 10.60 -3.98
N ALA A 65 -26.51 10.64 -2.65
CA ALA A 65 -27.49 11.37 -1.83
C ALA A 65 -27.24 12.89 -1.79
N ILE A 66 -26.03 13.36 -2.11
CA ILE A 66 -25.66 14.79 -1.93
C ILE A 66 -26.52 15.71 -2.80
N ARG A 67 -27.02 16.80 -2.21
CA ARG A 67 -27.82 17.85 -2.85
C ARG A 67 -27.28 19.24 -2.44
N PRO A 68 -27.43 20.28 -3.29
CA PRO A 68 -27.96 20.23 -4.65
C PRO A 68 -27.02 19.50 -5.63
N ASN A 69 -27.48 19.19 -6.85
CA ASN A 69 -26.69 18.43 -7.84
C ASN A 69 -25.28 19.02 -8.09
N LYS A 70 -25.12 20.34 -8.06
CA LYS A 70 -23.84 21.03 -8.25
C LYS A 70 -22.81 20.75 -7.15
N ALA A 71 -23.26 20.39 -5.94
CA ALA A 71 -22.39 20.07 -4.81
C ALA A 71 -21.93 18.60 -4.81
N ARG A 72 -22.58 17.75 -5.61
CA ARG A 72 -22.27 16.31 -5.67
C ARG A 72 -20.97 16.06 -6.43
N PRO A 73 -20.02 15.29 -5.88
CA PRO A 73 -18.87 14.75 -6.59
C PRO A 73 -19.24 13.96 -7.84
N ALA A 74 -18.34 13.91 -8.83
CA ALA A 74 -18.55 13.18 -10.08
C ALA A 74 -17.95 11.78 -10.02
N ILE A 75 -16.87 11.61 -9.25
CA ILE A 75 -16.07 10.40 -9.22
C ILE A 75 -15.82 10.01 -7.76
N SER A 76 -15.93 8.72 -7.48
CA SER A 76 -15.37 8.05 -6.31
C SER A 76 -14.13 7.30 -6.76
N GLU A 77 -13.04 7.36 -6.02
CA GLU A 77 -11.76 6.78 -6.44
C GLU A 77 -11.01 6.24 -5.23
N GLY A 78 -10.26 5.16 -5.44
CA GLY A 78 -9.51 4.54 -4.37
C GLY A 78 -8.27 3.80 -4.84
N ILE A 79 -7.39 3.56 -3.87
CA ILE A 79 -6.23 2.70 -4.02
C ILE A 79 -6.15 1.70 -2.87
N ILE A 80 -5.57 0.53 -3.13
CA ILE A 80 -5.11 -0.39 -2.08
C ILE A 80 -3.63 -0.70 -2.28
N ILE A 81 -2.86 -0.43 -1.23
CA ILE A 81 -1.40 -0.60 -1.22
C ILE A 81 -1.10 -2.02 -0.75
N ARG A 82 -0.20 -2.72 -1.44
CA ARG A 82 0.26 -4.04 -1.00
C ARG A 82 0.83 -3.95 0.42
N GLY A 83 0.33 -4.78 1.31
CA GLY A 83 0.64 -4.72 2.74
C GLY A 83 -0.49 -4.14 3.60
N GLN A 84 -1.39 -3.33 3.03
CA GLN A 84 -2.49 -2.68 3.76
C GLN A 84 -3.79 -3.47 3.73
N GLN A 85 -4.46 -3.60 4.88
CA GLN A 85 -5.73 -4.33 4.91
C GLN A 85 -6.87 -3.57 4.21
N ASN A 86 -6.91 -2.25 4.40
CA ASN A 86 -8.02 -1.41 3.96
C ASN A 86 -7.61 -0.52 2.77
N PRO A 87 -8.51 -0.30 1.79
CA PRO A 87 -8.30 0.67 0.75
C PRO A 87 -8.38 2.11 1.30
N ILE A 88 -7.71 3.04 0.64
CA ILE A 88 -7.91 4.47 0.81
C ILE A 88 -8.84 4.93 -0.30
N VAL A 89 -9.97 5.53 0.05
CA VAL A 89 -11.03 5.93 -0.90
C VAL A 89 -11.43 7.37 -0.65
N ASP A 90 -11.57 8.15 -1.72
CA ASP A 90 -12.03 9.53 -1.64
C ASP A 90 -12.83 9.95 -2.89
N LEU A 91 -13.49 11.11 -2.79
CA LEU A 91 -14.32 11.69 -3.82
C LEU A 91 -13.62 12.84 -4.53
N SER A 92 -13.95 13.01 -5.81
CA SER A 92 -13.62 14.23 -6.54
C SER A 92 -14.20 15.47 -5.82
N HIS A 93 -13.44 16.55 -5.79
CA HIS A 93 -13.84 17.80 -5.15
C HIS A 93 -14.67 18.71 -6.09
N ARG A 94 -15.50 19.58 -5.51
CA ARG A 94 -16.27 20.61 -6.19
C ARG A 94 -15.85 21.98 -5.67
N GLY A 95 -15.54 22.91 -6.57
CA GLY A 95 -14.95 24.20 -6.20
C GLY A 95 -13.43 24.15 -6.34
N ASP A 96 -12.74 24.89 -5.48
CA ASP A 96 -11.28 25.01 -5.48
C ASP A 96 -10.61 23.69 -5.07
N PRO A 97 -9.45 23.33 -5.66
CA PRO A 97 -8.74 22.12 -5.26
C PRO A 97 -8.46 22.10 -3.75
N PRO A 98 -8.65 20.94 -3.07
CA PRO A 98 -8.25 20.81 -1.69
C PRO A 98 -6.72 20.90 -1.58
N PRO A 99 -6.16 21.22 -0.40
CA PRO A 99 -4.73 21.07 -0.17
C PRO A 99 -4.32 19.60 -0.38
N LEU A 100 -3.21 19.41 -1.11
CA LEU A 100 -2.64 18.10 -1.43
C LEU A 100 -1.26 17.96 -0.79
N HIS A 101 -0.78 16.72 -0.66
CA HIS A 101 0.59 16.46 -0.24
C HIS A 101 1.57 17.12 -1.22
N PRO A 102 2.65 17.80 -0.77
CA PRO A 102 3.51 18.61 -1.63
C PRO A 102 4.07 17.88 -2.86
N HIS A 103 4.41 16.60 -2.72
CA HIS A 103 4.88 15.80 -3.86
C HIS A 103 3.79 15.57 -4.93
N VAL A 104 2.54 15.32 -4.52
CA VAL A 104 1.42 15.16 -5.46
C VAL A 104 1.11 16.50 -6.13
N GLN A 105 1.12 17.58 -5.36
CA GLN A 105 0.93 18.93 -5.88
C GLN A 105 2.01 19.27 -6.91
N GLY A 106 3.29 19.03 -6.62
CA GLY A 106 4.39 19.32 -7.55
C GLY A 106 4.29 18.55 -8.87
N LEU A 107 3.85 17.28 -8.83
CA LEU A 107 3.61 16.50 -10.05
C LEU A 107 2.47 17.08 -10.90
N LEU A 108 1.41 17.57 -10.26
CA LEU A 108 0.29 18.22 -10.96
C LEU A 108 0.68 19.58 -11.53
N ASP A 109 1.41 20.39 -10.75
CA ASP A 109 1.86 21.71 -11.16
C ASP A 109 2.79 21.63 -12.39
N GLY A 110 3.58 20.56 -12.51
CA GLY A 110 4.43 20.29 -13.66
C GLY A 110 3.70 19.98 -14.97
N ILE A 111 2.38 19.75 -14.94
CA ILE A 111 1.59 19.47 -16.15
C ILE A 111 1.30 20.79 -16.89
N PRO A 112 1.66 20.93 -18.17
CA PRO A 112 1.31 22.12 -18.97
C PRO A 112 -0.20 22.37 -19.00
N GLU A 113 -0.63 23.62 -18.90
CA GLU A 113 -2.06 23.96 -18.84
C GLU A 113 -2.88 23.40 -20.01
N THR A 114 -2.31 23.37 -21.22
CA THR A 114 -2.94 22.81 -22.42
C THR A 114 -3.17 21.29 -22.35
N GLN A 115 -2.51 20.60 -21.42
CA GLN A 115 -2.65 19.17 -21.18
C GLN A 115 -3.50 18.86 -19.94
N ARG A 116 -3.94 19.89 -19.20
CA ARG A 116 -4.74 19.72 -17.99
C ARG A 116 -6.20 19.44 -18.34
N SER A 117 -6.77 18.46 -17.64
CA SER A 117 -8.22 18.21 -17.66
C SER A 117 -8.98 19.29 -16.88
N LEU A 118 -10.28 19.49 -17.17
CA LEU A 118 -11.15 20.43 -16.41
C LEU A 118 -11.16 20.15 -14.89
N GLY A 119 -10.96 18.89 -14.52
CA GLY A 119 -10.89 18.40 -13.14
C GLY A 119 -9.48 18.42 -12.53
N HIS A 120 -8.50 19.11 -13.13
CA HIS A 120 -7.12 19.15 -12.65
C HIS A 120 -7.05 19.45 -11.14
N GLY A 121 -6.30 18.61 -10.40
CA GLY A 121 -6.17 18.68 -8.94
C GLY A 121 -7.42 18.31 -8.11
N LYS A 122 -8.56 18.02 -8.75
CA LYS A 122 -9.87 17.85 -8.09
C LYS A 122 -10.42 16.43 -8.20
N CYS A 123 -9.74 15.50 -8.87
CA CYS A 123 -10.13 14.08 -8.88
C CYS A 123 -9.98 13.45 -7.48
N GLY A 124 -10.45 12.21 -7.32
CA GLY A 124 -10.19 11.48 -6.07
C GLY A 124 -8.73 11.02 -5.97
N MET A 125 -8.06 10.73 -7.11
CA MET A 125 -6.67 10.23 -7.12
C MET A 125 -5.69 11.10 -6.34
N PRO A 126 -5.61 12.42 -6.61
CA PRO A 126 -4.66 13.26 -5.91
C PRO A 126 -4.86 13.21 -4.40
N LYS A 127 -6.11 13.07 -3.95
CA LYS A 127 -6.46 13.02 -2.53
C LYS A 127 -6.06 11.68 -1.90
N VAL A 128 -6.41 10.55 -2.52
CA VAL A 128 -6.03 9.23 -1.97
C VAL A 128 -4.51 9.00 -1.98
N LEU A 129 -3.80 9.53 -2.98
CA LEU A 129 -2.33 9.53 -3.01
C LEU A 129 -1.74 10.43 -1.94
N SER A 130 -2.33 11.62 -1.72
CA SER A 130 -1.92 12.51 -0.63
C SER A 130 -2.12 11.84 0.72
N THR A 131 -3.29 11.26 0.98
CA THR A 131 -3.58 10.52 2.22
C THR A 131 -2.60 9.38 2.45
N ALA A 132 -2.23 8.63 1.41
CA ALA A 132 -1.21 7.59 1.52
C ALA A 132 0.14 8.15 1.98
N LEU A 133 0.62 9.21 1.32
CA LEU A 133 1.91 9.83 1.61
C LEU A 133 1.94 10.51 2.97
N ASP A 134 0.88 11.24 3.33
CA ASP A 134 0.70 11.85 4.66
C ASP A 134 0.72 10.78 5.77
N GLY A 135 0.20 9.58 5.49
CA GLY A 135 0.26 8.41 6.37
C GLY A 135 1.60 7.67 6.36
N GLY A 136 2.60 8.15 5.63
CA GLY A 136 3.91 7.51 5.50
C GLY A 136 3.91 6.24 4.64
N HIS A 137 2.88 6.03 3.83
CA HIS A 137 2.78 4.89 2.92
C HIS A 137 3.33 5.22 1.54
N ASN A 138 4.04 4.27 0.92
CA ASN A 138 4.47 4.37 -0.47
C ASN A 138 3.37 3.83 -1.41
N PRO A 139 2.75 4.66 -2.26
CA PRO A 139 1.69 4.22 -3.16
C PRO A 139 2.20 3.58 -4.46
N HIS A 140 3.51 3.43 -4.66
CA HIS A 140 4.04 2.80 -5.88
C HIS A 140 3.52 1.37 -6.05
N GLY A 141 2.98 1.07 -7.24
CA GLY A 141 2.42 -0.25 -7.55
C GLY A 141 1.08 -0.56 -6.89
N ALA A 142 0.44 0.43 -6.22
CA ALA A 142 -0.88 0.23 -5.62
C ALA A 142 -1.92 -0.14 -6.69
N THR A 143 -2.89 -0.95 -6.31
CA THR A 143 -4.05 -1.23 -7.18
C THR A 143 -5.03 -0.07 -7.09
N ALA A 144 -5.56 0.40 -8.22
CA ALA A 144 -6.42 1.58 -8.29
C ALA A 144 -7.73 1.28 -9.04
N THR A 145 -8.79 2.00 -8.67
CA THR A 145 -10.05 2.04 -9.41
C THR A 145 -10.81 3.31 -9.12
N ALA A 146 -11.67 3.73 -10.05
CA ALA A 146 -12.55 4.86 -9.90
C ALA A 146 -13.91 4.55 -10.51
N MET A 147 -14.98 5.14 -9.97
CA MET A 147 -16.35 4.95 -10.43
C MET A 147 -17.10 6.28 -10.55
N SER A 148 -17.96 6.39 -11.57
CA SER A 148 -18.80 7.56 -11.79
C SER A 148 -20.01 7.61 -10.86
N ILE A 149 -20.34 8.82 -10.43
CA ILE A 149 -21.42 9.10 -9.49
C ILE A 149 -22.57 9.79 -10.23
N LYS A 150 -23.77 9.22 -10.14
CA LYS A 150 -25.03 9.82 -10.60
C LYS A 150 -25.87 10.32 -9.43
N ASN A 151 -27.02 10.92 -9.75
CA ASN A 151 -27.91 11.49 -8.75
C ASN A 151 -28.76 10.49 -7.97
N ASP A 152 -28.69 9.24 -8.37
CA ASP A 152 -29.39 8.09 -7.82
C ASP A 152 -28.58 6.83 -8.20
N PRO A 153 -28.31 5.91 -7.25
CA PRO A 153 -27.59 4.66 -7.52
C PRO A 153 -28.21 3.78 -8.61
N ALA A 154 -29.52 3.88 -8.85
CA ALA A 154 -30.23 3.11 -9.86
C ALA A 154 -30.10 3.70 -11.29
N LYS A 155 -29.49 4.88 -11.44
CA LYS A 155 -29.38 5.53 -12.76
C LYS A 155 -28.32 4.85 -13.62
N PRO A 156 -28.58 4.71 -14.94
CA PRO A 156 -27.56 4.28 -15.89
C PRO A 156 -26.29 5.13 -15.77
N GLY A 157 -25.14 4.46 -15.73
CA GLY A 157 -23.84 5.10 -15.56
C GLY A 157 -23.47 5.44 -14.12
N HIS A 158 -24.27 5.09 -13.11
CA HIS A 158 -23.80 5.08 -11.72
C HIS A 158 -22.91 3.86 -11.49
N GLY A 159 -21.75 4.04 -10.87
CA GLY A 159 -20.84 2.95 -10.53
C GLY A 159 -20.06 2.39 -11.71
N ASN A 160 -20.22 2.92 -12.92
CA ASN A 160 -19.36 2.56 -14.06
C ASN A 160 -17.93 2.94 -13.72
N HIS A 161 -16.96 2.11 -14.12
CA HIS A 161 -15.58 2.48 -13.95
C HIS A 161 -15.27 3.75 -14.74
N ALA A 162 -14.34 4.53 -14.23
CA ALA A 162 -13.83 5.72 -14.88
C ALA A 162 -12.31 5.58 -15.04
N PRO A 163 -11.77 5.76 -16.26
CA PRO A 163 -10.32 5.82 -16.42
C PRO A 163 -9.77 7.10 -15.76
N PRO A 164 -8.46 7.15 -15.45
CA PRO A 164 -7.85 8.38 -14.99
C PRO A 164 -8.01 9.48 -16.05
N CYS A 165 -8.37 10.70 -15.63
CA CYS A 165 -8.37 11.83 -16.55
C CYS A 165 -6.93 12.18 -17.02
N ALA A 166 -6.77 13.03 -18.03
CA ALA A 166 -5.45 13.40 -18.58
C ALA A 166 -4.43 13.82 -17.50
N SER A 167 -4.81 14.72 -16.59
CA SER A 167 -3.95 15.15 -15.48
C SER A 167 -3.56 13.99 -14.54
N CYS A 168 -4.55 13.14 -14.25
CA CYS A 168 -4.43 12.00 -13.35
C CYS A 168 -3.59 10.88 -13.97
N SER A 169 -3.55 10.76 -15.30
CA SER A 169 -2.72 9.79 -15.99
C SER A 169 -1.23 9.99 -15.68
N VAL A 170 -0.78 11.24 -15.49
CA VAL A 170 0.60 11.56 -15.06
C VAL A 170 0.90 10.96 -13.68
N LEU A 171 -0.02 11.13 -12.72
CA LEU A 171 0.13 10.53 -11.38
C LEU A 171 0.11 9.00 -11.45
N SER A 172 -0.83 8.44 -12.22
CA SER A 172 -0.95 7.00 -12.41
C SER A 172 0.34 6.41 -12.98
N SER A 173 0.94 7.05 -13.98
CA SER A 173 2.21 6.61 -14.58
C SER A 173 3.38 6.77 -13.61
N HIS A 174 3.47 7.90 -12.90
CA HIS A 174 4.55 8.15 -11.94
C HIS A 174 4.58 7.10 -10.83
N TYR A 175 3.42 6.79 -10.23
CA TYR A 175 3.31 5.80 -9.16
C TYR A 175 3.17 4.36 -9.69
N GLY A 176 3.10 4.14 -11.00
CA GLY A 176 2.92 2.80 -11.58
C GLY A 176 1.67 2.09 -11.05
N LEU A 177 0.53 2.78 -11.00
CA LEU A 177 -0.71 2.23 -10.46
C LEU A 177 -1.25 1.10 -11.34
N ASN A 178 -1.73 0.04 -10.69
CA ASN A 178 -2.33 -1.12 -11.34
C ASN A 178 -3.86 -0.96 -11.37
N TRP A 179 -4.41 -0.54 -12.51
CA TRP A 179 -5.85 -0.31 -12.62
C TRP A 179 -6.63 -1.61 -12.74
N ILE A 180 -7.73 -1.71 -11.98
CA ILE A 180 -8.71 -2.78 -12.18
C ILE A 180 -9.54 -2.43 -13.44
N PRO A 181 -9.52 -3.27 -14.49
CA PRO A 181 -10.26 -3.00 -15.72
C PRO A 181 -11.77 -3.17 -15.51
N GLU A 182 -12.56 -2.59 -16.41
CA GLU A 182 -14.01 -2.83 -16.48
C GLU A 182 -14.31 -4.33 -16.64
N GLY A 183 -15.20 -4.87 -15.79
CA GLY A 183 -15.73 -6.23 -15.93
C GLY A 183 -15.14 -7.31 -15.01
N THR A 184 -14.28 -6.99 -14.04
CA THR A 184 -13.70 -8.00 -13.12
C THR A 184 -14.58 -8.34 -11.90
N HIS A 185 -15.90 -8.15 -11.99
CA HIS A 185 -16.79 -8.69 -10.96
C HIS A 185 -16.82 -10.21 -11.11
N THR A 186 -16.09 -10.93 -10.27
CA THR A 186 -16.38 -12.36 -10.08
C THR A 186 -17.77 -12.45 -9.50
N ASN A 187 -18.73 -12.96 -10.28
CA ASN A 187 -19.98 -13.46 -9.73
C ASN A 187 -19.59 -14.50 -8.66
N VAL A 188 -19.80 -14.16 -7.39
CA VAL A 188 -19.80 -15.10 -6.27
C VAL A 188 -21.24 -15.35 -5.90
#